data_AF-A0A2D8A914-F1
#
_entry.id   AF-A0A2D8A914-F1
#
_cell.length_a   1.000
_cell.length_b   1.000
_cell.length_c   1.000
_cell.angle_alpha   90.00
_cell.angle_beta   90.00
_cell.angle_gamma   90.00
#
_symmetry.space_group_name_H-M   'P 1'
#
loop_
_entity.id
_entity.type
_entity.pdbx_description
1 polymer ?
#
loop_
_entity_poly.entity_id
_entity_poly.type
_entity_poly.pdbx_seq_one_letter_code
_entity_poly.pdbx_strand_id
1 'polypeptide(L)' 'MMISDEQLEVMADEFIRLGLSLYGITLIQFINNPDECRKTALKRLRQKITAMTGRVDEPMKANRWERNAKKSNFQRRAQP' A
#
# COMPACT_ATOMS: atom_id res chain seq x y z
N MET A 1 -27.55 -3.08 18.36
CA MET A 1 -26.64 -4.21 18.58
C MET A 1 -26.31 -4.21 20.06
N MET A 2 -26.74 -5.21 20.84
CA MET A 2 -26.24 -5.38 22.20
C MET A 2 -25.04 -6.31 22.10
N ILE A 3 -23.84 -5.75 22.28
CA ILE A 3 -22.58 -6.48 22.33
C ILE A 3 -22.32 -6.74 23.81
N SER A 4 -21.99 -7.98 24.18
CA SER A 4 -21.59 -8.28 25.55
C SER A 4 -20.21 -7.71 25.85
N ASP A 5 -19.93 -7.40 27.12
CA ASP A 5 -18.61 -6.87 27.51
C ASP A 5 -17.48 -7.84 27.13
N GLU A 6 -17.70 -9.15 27.24
CA GLU A 6 -16.76 -10.18 26.79
C GLU A 6 -16.47 -10.10 25.28
N GLN A 7 -17.50 -9.85 24.46
CA GLN A 7 -17.31 -9.66 23.02
C GLN A 7 -16.58 -8.36 22.72
N LEU A 8 -16.84 -7.30 23.48
CA LEU A 8 -16.16 -6.03 23.34
C LEU A 8 -14.66 -6.17 23.66
N GLU A 9 -14.30 -6.90 24.71
CA GLU A 9 -12.91 -7.18 25.06
C GLU A 9 -12.19 -7.95 23.94
N VAL A 10 -12.80 -9.02 23.43
CA VAL A 10 -12.22 -9.79 22.31
C VAL A 10 -12.01 -8.91 21.06
N MET A 11 -12.97 -8.04 20.76
CA MET A 11 -12.85 -7.10 19.63
C MET A 11 -11.80 -6.01 19.88
N ALA A 12 -11.66 -5.53 21.11
CA ALA A 12 -10.65 -4.55 21.49
C ALA A 12 -9.23 -5.15 21.40
N ASP A 13 -9.04 -6.39 21.85
CA ASP A 13 -7.78 -7.11 21.72
C ASP A 13 -7.40 -7.31 20.25
N GLU A 14 -8.36 -7.69 19.42
CA GLU A 14 -8.12 -7.82 17.98
C GLU A 14 -7.78 -6.48 17.33
N PHE A 15 -8.46 -5.40 17.71
CA PHE A 15 -8.20 -4.05 17.25
C PHE A 15 -6.75 -3.61 17.56
N ILE A 16 -6.29 -3.87 18.78
CA ILE A 16 -4.92 -3.57 19.23
C ILE A 16 -3.92 -4.43 18.46
N ARG A 17 -4.18 -5.73 18.35
CA ARG A 17 -3.29 -6.69 17.66
C ARG A 17 -3.09 -6.33 16.18
N LEU A 18 -4.14 -5.87 15.51
CA LEU A 18 -4.08 -5.42 14.12
C LEU A 18 -3.50 -4.01 13.95
N GLY A 19 -3.33 -3.27 15.05
CA GLY A 19 -2.79 -1.91 15.03
C GLY A 19 -3.67 -0.95 14.21
N LEU A 20 -4.99 -1.14 14.22
CA LEU A 20 -5.91 -0.42 13.35
C LEU A 20 -5.90 1.09 13.57
N SER A 21 -5.54 1.53 14.78
CA SER A 21 -5.33 2.94 15.13
C SER A 21 -4.26 3.61 14.25
N LEU A 22 -3.20 2.89 13.87
CA LEU A 22 -2.14 3.40 12.99
C LEU A 22 -2.64 3.70 11.57
N TYR A 23 -3.78 3.11 11.20
CA TYR A 23 -4.44 3.31 9.91
C TYR A 23 -5.61 4.30 9.98
N GLY A 24 -5.81 4.97 11.12
CA GLY A 24 -6.89 5.93 11.33
C GLY A 24 -8.28 5.30 11.51
N ILE A 25 -8.34 3.99 11.79
CA ILE A 25 -9.59 3.28 12.05
C ILE A 25 -9.87 3.30 13.55
N THR A 26 -11.10 3.66 13.92
CA THR A 26 -11.55 3.68 15.32
C THR A 26 -12.15 2.34 15.75
N LEU A 27 -12.15 2.06 17.06
CA LEU A 27 -12.75 0.84 17.60
C LEU A 27 -14.25 0.73 17.25
N ILE A 28 -14.98 1.85 17.26
CA ILE A 28 -16.40 1.88 16.87
C ILE A 28 -16.59 1.48 15.40
N GLN A 29 -15.73 1.96 14.51
CA GLN A 29 -15.76 1.56 13.09
C GLN A 29 -15.42 0.08 12.92
N PHE A 30 -14.47 -0.44 13.71
CA PHE A 30 -14.14 -1.86 13.73
C PHE A 30 -15.32 -2.72 14.21
N ILE A 31 -16.03 -2.28 15.25
CA ILE A 31 -17.22 -2.97 15.77
C ILE A 31 -18.34 -3.00 14.72
N ASN A 32 -18.56 -1.88 14.02
CA ASN A 32 -19.60 -1.79 13.00
C ASN A 32 -19.29 -2.65 11.76
N ASN A 33 -18.01 -2.72 11.34
CA ASN A 33 -17.59 -3.44 10.14
C ASN A 33 -16.23 -4.15 10.35
N PRO A 34 -16.17 -5.26 11.10
CA PRO A 34 -14.91 -5.91 11.47
C PRO A 34 -14.20 -6.51 10.26
N ASP A 35 -14.95 -7.13 9.32
CA ASP A 35 -14.36 -7.81 8.17
C ASP A 35 -13.68 -6.85 7.18
N GLU A 36 -14.24 -5.66 6.96
CA GLU A 36 -13.62 -4.64 6.10
C GLU A 36 -12.32 -4.09 6.73
N CYS A 37 -12.35 -3.88 8.05
CA CYS A 37 -11.20 -3.41 8.79
C CYS A 37 -10.07 -4.46 8.80
N ARG A 38 -10.41 -5.75 8.97
CA ARG A 38 -9.46 -6.87 8.85
C ARG A 38 -8.81 -6.94 7.47
N LYS A 39 -9.61 -6.82 6.39
CA LYS A 39 -9.11 -6.76 5.01
C LYS A 39 -8.15 -5.60 4.80
N THR A 40 -8.48 -4.44 5.36
CA THR A 40 -7.63 -3.24 5.29
C THR A 40 -6.31 -3.44 6.02
N ALA A 41 -6.34 -3.97 7.24
CA ALA A 41 -5.14 -4.33 8.00
C ALA A 41 -4.25 -5.32 7.23
N LEU A 42 -4.81 -6.39 6.67
CA LEU A 42 -4.06 -7.38 5.90
C LEU A 42 -3.41 -6.76 4.65
N LYS A 43 -4.13 -5.88 3.93
CA LYS A 43 -3.59 -5.18 2.76
C LYS A 43 -2.41 -4.29 3.15
N ARG A 44 -2.53 -3.53 4.24
CA ARG A 44 -1.46 -2.66 4.75
C ARG A 44 -0.26 -3.46 5.28
N LEU A 45 -0.50 -4.56 5.97
CA LEU A 45 0.55 -5.47 6.43
C LEU A 45 1.34 -6.04 5.24
N ARG A 46 0.65 -6.48 4.18
CA ARG A 46 1.29 -6.92 2.94
C ARG A 46 2.14 -5.82 2.32
N GLN A 47 1.62 -4.60 2.20
CA GLN A 47 2.40 -3.46 1.69
C GLN A 47 3.65 -3.18 2.55
N LYS A 48 3.53 -3.23 3.87
CA LYS A 48 4.67 -3.05 4.78
C LYS A 48 5.70 -4.16 4.61
N ILE A 49 5.27 -5.41 4.50
CA ILE A 49 6.18 -6.54 4.22
C ILE A 49 6.83 -6.36 2.86
N THR A 50 6.11 -6.03 1.79
CA THR A 50 6.70 -5.78 0.47
C THR A 50 7.70 -4.62 0.50
N ALA A 51 7.38 -3.53 1.20
CA ALA A 51 8.28 -2.39 1.36
C ALA A 51 9.54 -2.74 2.16
N MET A 52 9.43 -3.57 3.20
CA MET A 52 10.57 -3.99 4.02
C MET A 52 11.40 -5.12 3.39
N THR A 53 10.76 -6.01 2.63
CA THR A 53 11.43 -7.19 2.04
C THR A 53 11.98 -6.95 0.64
N GLY A 54 11.78 -5.76 0.06
CA GLY A 54 12.45 -5.32 -1.16
C GLY A 54 12.49 -6.38 -2.25
N ARG A 55 11.39 -7.11 -2.49
CA ARG A 55 11.36 -8.12 -3.54
C ARG A 55 11.30 -7.44 -4.92
N VAL A 56 12.50 -7.20 -5.46
CA VAL A 56 13.10 -7.49 -6.79
C VAL A 56 12.18 -7.82 -8.00
N ASP A 57 10.89 -8.09 -7.84
CA ASP A 57 9.96 -8.52 -8.90
C ASP A 57 8.99 -7.43 -9.35
N GLU A 58 9.23 -6.18 -9.01
CA GLU A 58 8.61 -5.09 -9.77
C GLU A 58 9.36 -5.00 -11.10
N PRO A 59 8.75 -5.30 -12.26
CA PRO A 59 9.36 -4.94 -13.53
C PRO A 59 9.47 -3.44 -13.50
N MET A 60 10.69 -2.97 -13.23
CA MET A 60 11.15 -1.58 -13.21
C MET A 60 10.30 -0.80 -14.21
N LYS A 61 9.20 -0.17 -13.75
CA LYS A 61 8.24 0.39 -14.68
C LYS A 61 8.98 1.46 -15.45
N ALA A 62 9.04 1.21 -16.75
CA ALA A 62 9.83 1.91 -17.72
C ALA A 62 9.63 3.42 -17.61
N ASN A 63 10.54 4.11 -16.93
CA ASN A 63 10.90 5.46 -17.34
C ASN A 63 11.91 5.32 -18.48
N ARG A 64 11.44 4.74 -19.60
CA ARG A 64 12.02 5.02 -20.91
C ARG A 64 11.70 6.48 -21.15
N TRP A 65 12.55 7.35 -20.62
CA TRP A 65 12.74 8.65 -21.25
C TRP A 65 13.13 8.32 -22.68
N GLU A 66 12.17 8.39 -23.59
CA GLU A 66 12.46 8.61 -25.00
C GLU A 66 13.17 9.95 -25.05
N ARG A 67 14.49 9.92 -24.79
CA ARG A 67 15.38 11.01 -25.14
C ARG A 67 15.25 11.10 -26.63
N ASN A 68 14.38 12.02 -27.05
CA ASN A 68 14.25 12.54 -28.40
C ASN A 68 15.61 12.44 -29.08
N ALA A 69 15.79 11.41 -29.90
CA ALA A 69 16.90 11.30 -30.82
C ALA A 69 16.65 12.29 -31.95
N LYS A 70 16.51 13.58 -31.60
CA LYS A 70 16.72 14.67 -32.53
C LYS A 70 18.20 14.62 -32.85
N LYS A 71 18.49 13.92 -33.96
CA LYS A 71 19.73 13.89 -34.72
C LYS A 71 20.60 15.10 -34.36
N SER A 72 21.73 14.83 -33.72
CA SER A 72 22.70 15.86 -33.40
C SER A 72 23.08 16.60 -34.69
N ASN A 73 23.21 17.93 -34.60
CA ASN A 73 23.49 18.82 -35.75
C ASN A 73 24.79 18.49 -36.51
N PHE A 74 25.57 17.50 -36.06
CA PHE A 74 26.78 17.05 -36.72
C PHE A 74 26.51 16.43 -38.10
N GLN A 75 25.39 15.71 -38.27
CA GLN A 75 25.02 15.10 -39.57
C GLN A 75 24.41 16.09 -40.58
N ARG A 76 24.02 17.30 -40.16
CA ARG A 76 23.51 18.34 -41.08
C ARG A 76 24.62 19.13 -41.77
N ARG A 77 25.86 19.12 -41.24
CA ARG A 77 27.02 19.82 -41.83
C ARG A 77 27.84 18.98 -42.80
N ALA A 78 27.54 17.69 -42.93
CA ALA A 78 28.31 16.75 -43.74
C ALA A 78 27.55 16.27 -44.99
N GLN A 79 26.48 16.96 -45.40
CA GLN A 79 25.89 16.74 -46.73
C GLN A 79 26.50 17.74 -47.72
N PRO A 80 26.90 17.29 -48.92
CA PRO A 80 27.60 18.10 -49.93
C PRO A 80 26.73 19.19 -50.56
#